data_AF-A0AAJ2A1S5-F1
#
_entry.id   AF-A0AAJ2A1S5-F1
#
_cell.length_a   1.000
_cell.length_b   1.000
_cell.length_c   1.000
_cell.angle_alpha   90.00
_cell.angle_beta   90.00
_cell.angle_gamma   90.00
#
_symmetry.space_group_name_H-M   'P 1'
#
loop_
_entity.id
_entity.type
_entity.pdbx_description
1 polymer ?
#
loop_
_entity_poly.entity_id
_entity_poly.type
_entity_poly.pdbx_seq_one_letter_code
_entity_poly.pdbx_strand_id
1 'polypeptide(L)'
;MLMEAKESIYSPTQDGLIFPEEPTFSSSAEARRYRKEHLAAACRIFARHGFSFGFGGHLTVRDPEHPELFWTNPMCVPWSRVKTSQLVLVDHSGTVVEGKYAVNRAGYVLHSAIHADNPDIIGSCHAHTVHGDAWAAMGKPLDYVTQDACMFYGSHMVVRDGAGKVPVADASGNPIARAFNEHKAVIHQNHGLLTASRHSIDDAVWTFIALDHCCKMQLLMDATESRPLQIDPEHAEYSHRHLGNSFISWLHFQTMLYEIAEEEPEYLD
;
A
#
# COMPACT_ATOMS: atom_id res chain seq x y z
N MET A 1 -22.59 30.91 -6.85
CA MET A 1 -22.64 29.47 -6.56
C MET A 1 -21.25 28.95 -6.86
N LEU A 2 -20.42 28.81 -5.83
CA LEU A 2 -19.06 28.30 -5.98
C LEU A 2 -19.18 26.86 -6.46
N MET A 3 -18.69 26.55 -7.66
CA MET A 3 -18.49 25.15 -8.04
C MET A 3 -17.50 24.59 -7.02
N GLU A 4 -17.94 23.63 -6.20
CA GLU A 4 -17.01 22.84 -5.39
C GLU A 4 -15.93 22.31 -6.33
N ALA A 5 -14.67 22.51 -5.94
CA ALA A 5 -13.54 22.00 -6.71
C ALA A 5 -13.72 20.49 -6.82
N LYS A 6 -13.79 19.97 -8.06
CA LYS A 6 -13.89 18.53 -8.28
C LYS A 6 -12.72 17.83 -7.58
N GLU A 7 -13.03 16.80 -6.82
CA GLU A 7 -12.02 15.94 -6.19
C GLU A 7 -11.17 15.20 -7.23
N SER A 8 -11.75 14.90 -8.40
CA SER A 8 -11.08 14.21 -9.50
C SER A 8 -11.65 14.55 -10.88
N ILE A 9 -10.82 14.45 -11.93
CA ILE A 9 -11.25 14.54 -13.34
C ILE A 9 -12.08 13.33 -13.80
N TYR A 10 -12.02 12.23 -13.05
CA TYR A 10 -12.76 10.99 -13.34
C TYR A 10 -14.13 10.94 -12.67
N SER A 11 -14.43 11.86 -11.74
CA SER A 11 -15.75 11.94 -11.12
C SER A 11 -16.81 12.25 -12.18
N PRO A 12 -17.84 11.41 -12.34
CA PRO A 12 -18.88 11.59 -13.34
C PRO A 12 -19.68 12.87 -13.09
N THR A 13 -20.12 13.53 -14.16
CA THR A 13 -20.99 14.72 -14.08
C THR A 13 -22.45 14.43 -14.48
N GLN A 14 -22.74 13.22 -14.92
CA GLN A 14 -24.08 12.81 -15.33
C GLN A 14 -24.76 12.05 -14.19
N ASP A 15 -25.97 12.47 -13.83
CA ASP A 15 -26.76 11.83 -12.80
C ASP A 15 -27.17 10.39 -13.18
N GLY A 16 -27.36 9.55 -12.16
CA GLY A 16 -27.85 8.18 -12.32
C GLY A 16 -26.82 7.17 -12.84
N LEU A 17 -25.54 7.55 -12.91
CA LEU A 17 -24.45 6.61 -13.20
C LEU A 17 -24.07 5.81 -11.95
N ILE A 18 -23.73 4.54 -12.16
CA ILE A 18 -23.14 3.70 -11.11
C ILE A 18 -21.65 4.02 -11.07
N PHE A 19 -21.19 4.60 -9.95
CA PHE A 19 -19.80 4.97 -9.74
C PHE A 19 -19.44 4.70 -8.27
N PRO A 20 -18.25 4.16 -7.96
CA PRO A 20 -17.84 3.94 -6.59
C PRO A 20 -17.77 5.25 -5.81
N GLU A 21 -18.38 5.27 -4.62
CA GLU A 21 -18.34 6.40 -3.69
C GLU A 21 -17.58 6.01 -2.43
N GLU A 22 -16.84 6.96 -1.87
CA GLU A 22 -16.13 6.71 -0.61
C GLU A 22 -17.11 6.46 0.53
N PRO A 23 -16.86 5.44 1.36
CA PRO A 23 -17.78 5.08 2.42
C PRO A 23 -17.77 6.14 3.52
N THR A 24 -18.95 6.37 4.10
CA THR A 24 -19.09 7.08 5.38
C THR A 24 -19.55 6.09 6.45
N PHE A 25 -19.06 6.26 7.67
CA PHE A 25 -19.34 5.34 8.78
C PHE A 25 -20.05 6.06 9.91
N SER A 26 -21.10 5.44 10.44
CA SER A 26 -21.85 5.98 11.59
C SER A 26 -21.26 5.58 12.94
N SER A 27 -20.32 4.61 12.95
CA SER A 27 -19.66 4.10 14.15
C SER A 27 -18.28 3.51 13.86
N SER A 28 -17.42 3.43 14.89
CA SER A 28 -16.12 2.75 14.81
C SER A 28 -16.26 1.25 14.50
N ALA A 29 -17.37 0.62 14.89
CA ALA A 29 -17.62 -0.79 14.57
C ALA A 29 -17.85 -1.02 13.07
N GLU A 30 -18.59 -0.13 12.39
CA GLU A 30 -18.77 -0.18 10.93
C GLU A 30 -17.45 0.09 10.20
N ALA A 31 -16.72 1.13 10.60
CA ALA A 31 -15.41 1.44 10.04
C ALA A 31 -14.41 0.29 10.23
N ARG A 32 -14.45 -0.38 11.39
CA ARG A 32 -13.59 -1.53 11.69
C ARG A 32 -13.90 -2.71 10.79
N ARG A 33 -15.18 -3.05 10.64
CA ARG A 33 -15.63 -4.12 9.74
C ARG A 33 -15.12 -3.86 8.32
N TYR A 34 -15.37 -2.66 7.80
CA TYR A 34 -14.90 -2.24 6.48
C TYR A 34 -13.38 -2.39 6.31
N ARG A 35 -12.59 -1.84 7.25
CA ARG A 35 -11.12 -1.94 7.21
C ARG A 35 -10.62 -3.38 7.24
N LYS A 36 -11.24 -4.25 8.03
CA LYS A 36 -10.88 -5.68 8.12
C LYS A 36 -11.21 -6.42 6.83
N GLU A 37 -12.41 -6.23 6.28
CA GLU A 37 -12.83 -6.86 5.02
C GLU A 37 -11.89 -6.41 3.88
N HIS A 38 -11.59 -5.11 3.79
CA HIS A 38 -10.67 -4.56 2.79
C HIS A 38 -9.22 -5.04 2.98
N LEU A 39 -8.75 -5.24 4.22
CA LEU A 39 -7.45 -5.86 4.49
C LEU A 39 -7.40 -7.32 4.02
N ALA A 40 -8.47 -8.09 4.23
CA ALA A 40 -8.55 -9.46 3.72
C ALA A 40 -8.58 -9.48 2.19
N ALA A 41 -9.36 -8.60 1.55
CA ALA A 41 -9.36 -8.43 0.09
C ALA A 41 -7.99 -8.02 -0.44
N ALA A 42 -7.30 -7.10 0.23
CA ALA A 42 -5.94 -6.67 -0.11
C ALA A 42 -4.95 -7.84 -0.16
N CYS A 43 -5.05 -8.78 0.78
CA CYS A 43 -4.25 -10.02 0.73
C CYS A 43 -4.57 -10.82 -0.54
N ARG A 44 -5.86 -11.01 -0.89
CA ARG A 44 -6.26 -11.73 -2.11
C ARG A 44 -5.74 -11.04 -3.37
N ILE A 45 -5.85 -9.71 -3.45
CA ILE A 45 -5.34 -8.91 -4.56
C ILE A 45 -3.83 -9.08 -4.69
N PHE A 46 -3.06 -8.94 -3.61
CA PHE A 46 -1.62 -9.19 -3.64
C PHE A 46 -1.26 -10.61 -4.11
N ALA A 47 -2.05 -11.61 -3.74
CA ALA A 47 -1.86 -12.97 -4.25
C ALA A 47 -2.14 -13.09 -5.76
N ARG A 48 -3.18 -12.42 -6.29
CA ARG A 48 -3.47 -12.38 -7.73
C ARG A 48 -2.36 -11.72 -8.55
N HIS A 49 -1.71 -10.70 -8.00
CA HIS A 49 -0.55 -10.08 -8.61
C HIS A 49 0.75 -10.92 -8.49
N GLY A 50 0.70 -12.08 -7.83
CA GLY A 50 1.87 -12.94 -7.66
C GLY A 50 2.88 -12.42 -6.65
N PHE A 51 2.47 -11.56 -5.72
CA PHE A 51 3.36 -10.92 -4.74
C PHE A 51 3.68 -11.80 -3.53
N SER A 52 3.10 -13.00 -3.47
CA SER A 52 3.36 -13.97 -2.40
C SER A 52 4.78 -14.56 -2.50
N PHE A 53 5.59 -14.36 -1.47
CA PHE A 53 6.91 -14.99 -1.33
C PHE A 53 7.01 -15.73 0.01
N GLY A 54 6.56 -16.99 0.03
CA GLY A 54 6.44 -17.76 1.26
C GLY A 54 5.52 -17.07 2.27
N PHE A 55 6.01 -16.82 3.49
CA PHE A 55 5.32 -16.02 4.50
C PHE A 55 5.82 -14.57 4.57
N GLY A 56 6.68 -14.16 3.64
CA GLY A 56 7.18 -12.79 3.53
C GLY A 56 6.09 -11.83 3.05
N GLY A 57 6.09 -10.63 3.62
CA GLY A 57 5.13 -9.57 3.33
C GLY A 57 4.00 -9.46 4.36
N HIS A 58 3.63 -8.21 4.66
CA HIS A 58 2.63 -7.89 5.67
C HIS A 58 1.83 -6.66 5.25
N LEU A 59 0.56 -6.66 5.62
CA LEU A 59 -0.36 -5.57 5.41
C LEU A 59 -0.96 -5.20 6.77
N THR A 60 -0.92 -3.92 7.13
CA THR A 60 -1.49 -3.41 8.38
C THR A 60 -2.53 -2.33 8.12
N VAL A 61 -3.60 -2.34 8.89
CA VAL A 61 -4.57 -1.24 8.95
C VAL A 61 -4.88 -0.87 10.40
N ARG A 62 -4.84 0.42 10.72
CA ARG A 62 -5.09 0.97 12.05
C ARG A 62 -6.54 0.73 12.47
N ASP A 63 -6.77 0.35 13.72
CA ASP A 63 -8.11 0.23 14.27
C ASP A 63 -8.77 1.63 14.44
N PRO A 64 -10.05 1.80 14.09
CA PRO A 64 -10.70 3.12 14.15
C PRO A 64 -11.16 3.55 15.55
N GLU A 65 -11.20 2.65 16.54
CA GLU A 65 -11.56 2.99 17.93
C GLU A 65 -10.33 3.03 18.83
N HIS A 66 -9.37 2.15 18.56
CA HIS A 66 -8.11 2.00 19.31
C HIS A 66 -6.93 2.32 18.38
N PRO A 67 -6.62 3.60 18.14
CA PRO A 67 -5.64 4.01 17.13
C PRO A 67 -4.22 3.47 17.39
N GLU A 68 -3.90 2.99 18.58
CA GLU A 68 -2.67 2.31 18.96
C GLU A 68 -2.61 0.82 18.58
N LEU A 69 -3.70 0.28 18.03
CA LEU A 69 -3.83 -1.12 17.62
C LEU A 69 -3.98 -1.25 16.10
N PHE A 70 -3.47 -2.36 15.57
CA PHE A 70 -3.37 -2.60 14.12
C PHE A 70 -3.84 -3.99 13.75
N TRP A 71 -4.76 -4.07 12.80
CA TRP A 71 -5.16 -5.32 12.16
C TRP A 71 -4.10 -5.71 11.13
N THR A 72 -3.71 -6.99 11.11
CA THR A 72 -2.74 -7.53 10.14
C THR A 72 -3.10 -8.94 9.68
N ASN A 73 -2.60 -9.32 8.50
CA ASN A 73 -2.73 -10.68 8.00
C ASN A 73 -2.03 -11.70 8.91
N PRO A 74 -2.60 -12.91 9.08
CA PRO A 74 -2.04 -13.95 9.93
C PRO A 74 -0.74 -14.55 9.34
N MET A 75 0.20 -14.90 10.20
CA MET A 75 1.44 -15.58 9.80
C MET A 75 1.15 -16.99 9.28
N CYS A 76 1.87 -17.39 8.22
CA CYS A 76 1.78 -18.73 7.61
C CYS A 76 0.40 -19.12 7.04
N VAL A 77 -0.47 -18.15 6.77
CA VAL A 77 -1.65 -18.35 5.91
C VAL A 77 -1.33 -17.75 4.54
N PRO A 78 -1.46 -18.52 3.45
CA PRO A 78 -1.26 -17.97 2.11
C PRO A 78 -2.19 -16.77 1.88
N TRP A 79 -1.68 -15.70 1.29
CA TRP A 79 -2.47 -14.51 0.99
C TRP A 79 -3.74 -14.81 0.19
N SER A 80 -3.68 -15.76 -0.75
CA SER A 80 -4.81 -16.27 -1.53
C SER A 80 -5.85 -17.05 -0.71
N ARG A 81 -5.69 -17.17 0.61
CA ARG A 81 -6.58 -17.90 1.50
C ARG A 81 -6.92 -17.12 2.78
N VAL A 82 -6.42 -15.89 2.92
CA VAL A 82 -6.71 -15.04 4.08
C VAL A 82 -8.21 -14.72 4.11
N LYS A 83 -8.78 -14.80 5.31
CA LYS A 83 -10.17 -14.44 5.60
C LYS A 83 -10.24 -13.40 6.70
N THR A 84 -11.34 -12.65 6.75
CA THR A 84 -11.60 -11.58 7.71
C THR A 84 -11.54 -12.08 9.16
N SER A 85 -12.04 -13.29 9.44
CA SER A 85 -11.99 -13.95 10.75
C SER A 85 -10.60 -14.44 11.17
N GLN A 86 -9.65 -14.51 10.23
CA GLN A 86 -8.28 -14.94 10.53
C GLN A 86 -7.34 -13.76 10.86
N LEU A 87 -7.76 -12.52 10.57
CA LEU A 87 -7.00 -11.33 10.91
C LEU A 87 -6.76 -11.23 12.41
N VAL A 88 -5.61 -10.68 12.79
CA VAL A 88 -5.22 -10.49 14.19
C VAL A 88 -5.06 -9.01 14.49
N LEU A 89 -5.50 -8.60 15.68
CA LEU A 89 -5.28 -7.25 16.21
C LEU A 89 -4.02 -7.28 17.06
N VAL A 90 -3.11 -6.34 16.82
CA VAL A 90 -1.76 -6.34 17.39
C VAL A 90 -1.44 -4.95 17.91
N ASP A 91 -0.80 -4.86 19.08
CA ASP A 91 -0.25 -3.62 19.61
C ASP A 91 1.13 -3.28 19.01
N HIS A 92 1.66 -2.09 19.28
CA HIS A 92 2.99 -1.67 18.83
C HIS A 92 4.14 -2.64 19.17
N SER A 93 4.01 -3.44 20.23
CA SER A 93 5.05 -4.41 20.63
C SER A 93 5.02 -5.72 19.83
N GLY A 94 4.04 -5.89 18.93
CA GLY A 94 3.81 -7.16 18.24
C GLY A 94 3.11 -8.18 19.13
N THR A 95 2.37 -7.75 20.15
CA THR A 95 1.53 -8.62 20.98
C THR A 95 0.13 -8.70 20.38
N VAL A 96 -0.32 -9.93 20.10
CA VAL A 96 -1.66 -10.19 19.61
C VAL A 96 -2.65 -9.97 20.75
N VAL A 97 -3.54 -8.99 20.60
CA VAL A 97 -4.59 -8.65 21.57
C VAL A 97 -5.94 -9.24 21.19
N GLU A 98 -6.18 -9.50 19.89
CA GLU A 98 -7.36 -10.21 19.39
C GLU A 98 -6.98 -11.16 18.23
N GLY A 99 -7.64 -12.32 18.17
CA GLY A 99 -7.43 -13.34 17.14
C GLY A 99 -6.68 -14.56 17.67
N LYS A 100 -6.44 -15.55 16.79
CA LYS A 100 -5.84 -16.85 17.17
C LYS A 100 -4.55 -17.20 16.43
N TYR A 101 -4.19 -16.43 15.40
CA TYR A 101 -3.00 -16.67 14.61
C TYR A 101 -1.78 -15.94 15.18
N ALA A 102 -0.59 -16.41 14.84
CA ALA A 102 0.64 -15.71 15.16
C ALA A 102 0.84 -14.50 14.22
N VAL A 103 1.62 -13.51 14.69
CA VAL A 103 2.14 -12.41 13.87
C VAL A 103 3.62 -12.67 13.55
N ASN A 104 4.04 -12.33 12.33
CA ASN A 104 5.47 -12.32 12.01
C ASN A 104 6.12 -11.09 12.67
N ARG A 105 6.69 -11.28 13.86
CA ARG A 105 7.28 -10.18 14.64
C ARG A 105 8.37 -9.43 13.88
N ALA A 106 9.24 -10.12 13.15
CA ALA A 106 10.31 -9.46 12.41
C ALA A 106 9.76 -8.51 11.34
N GLY A 107 8.75 -8.95 10.58
CA GLY A 107 8.07 -8.09 9.60
C GLY A 107 7.28 -6.95 10.23
N TYR A 108 6.62 -7.22 11.36
CA TYR A 108 5.77 -6.26 12.05
C TYR A 108 6.54 -5.07 12.63
N VAL A 109 7.82 -5.23 13.00
CA VAL A 109 8.66 -4.12 13.51
C VAL A 109 8.67 -2.91 12.57
N LEU A 110 8.67 -3.13 11.24
CA LEU A 110 8.62 -2.03 10.27
C LEU A 110 7.28 -1.28 10.32
N HIS A 111 6.17 -2.03 10.33
CA HIS A 111 4.83 -1.44 10.39
C HIS A 111 4.59 -0.71 11.70
N SER A 112 5.04 -1.28 12.83
CA SER A 112 4.96 -0.64 14.13
C SER A 112 5.70 0.71 14.14
N ALA A 113 6.92 0.76 13.59
CA ALA A 113 7.69 2.00 13.48
C ALA A 113 7.00 3.03 12.57
N ILE A 114 6.48 2.60 11.40
CA ILE A 114 5.75 3.48 10.47
C ILE A 114 4.55 4.12 11.19
N HIS A 115 3.72 3.32 11.85
CA HIS A 115 2.53 3.81 12.53
C HIS A 115 2.82 4.62 13.80
N ALA A 116 3.95 4.37 14.47
CA ALA A 116 4.39 5.13 15.66
C ALA A 116 4.90 6.52 15.28
N ASP A 117 5.75 6.62 14.25
CA ASP A 117 6.28 7.90 13.77
C ASP A 117 5.22 8.69 12.98
N ASN A 118 4.21 8.02 12.42
CA ASN A 118 3.11 8.63 11.64
C ASN A 118 1.73 8.21 12.19
N PRO A 119 1.22 8.86 13.25
CA PRO A 119 -0.07 8.51 13.87
C PRO A 119 -1.29 8.64 12.96
N ASP A 120 -1.17 9.41 11.87
CA ASP A 120 -2.20 9.65 10.86
C ASP A 120 -2.23 8.61 9.74
N ILE A 121 -1.21 7.76 9.59
CA ILE A 121 -1.22 6.66 8.63
C ILE A 121 -2.25 5.61 9.06
N ILE A 122 -3.16 5.29 8.14
CA ILE A 122 -4.24 4.32 8.29
C ILE A 122 -3.80 2.95 7.80
N GLY A 123 -3.20 2.85 6.61
CA GLY A 123 -2.80 1.58 5.98
C GLY A 123 -1.32 1.54 5.64
N SER A 124 -0.68 0.39 5.75
CA SER A 124 0.69 0.17 5.29
C SER A 124 0.88 -1.23 4.69
N CYS A 125 1.63 -1.30 3.59
CA CYS A 125 1.87 -2.52 2.83
C CYS A 125 3.37 -2.76 2.63
N HIS A 126 3.80 -4.00 2.76
CA HIS A 126 5.15 -4.43 2.41
C HIS A 126 5.12 -5.83 1.80
N ALA A 127 5.87 -6.04 0.72
CA ALA A 127 6.06 -7.35 0.09
C ALA A 127 7.43 -7.45 -0.58
N HIS A 128 7.87 -8.68 -0.82
CA HIS A 128 9.10 -9.04 -1.54
C HIS A 128 8.76 -9.46 -2.97
N THR A 129 8.36 -8.48 -3.78
CA THR A 129 7.96 -8.72 -5.17
C THR A 129 9.18 -8.84 -6.07
N VAL A 130 9.08 -9.66 -7.11
CA VAL A 130 10.23 -9.90 -8.03
C VAL A 130 10.73 -8.59 -8.64
N HIS A 131 9.84 -7.71 -9.12
CA HIS A 131 10.27 -6.46 -9.76
C HIS A 131 10.70 -5.41 -8.74
N GLY A 132 9.94 -5.27 -7.66
CA GLY A 132 10.27 -4.39 -6.55
C GLY A 132 11.63 -4.68 -5.94
N ASP A 133 11.94 -5.95 -5.64
CA ASP A 133 13.22 -6.36 -5.08
C ASP A 133 14.37 -6.15 -6.07
N ALA A 134 14.16 -6.51 -7.34
CA ALA A 134 15.15 -6.31 -8.39
C ALA A 134 15.48 -4.82 -8.57
N TRP A 135 14.48 -3.94 -8.56
CA TRP A 135 14.70 -2.50 -8.64
C TRP A 135 15.31 -1.94 -7.36
N ALA A 136 14.86 -2.40 -6.19
CA ALA A 136 15.43 -2.01 -4.91
C ALA A 136 16.92 -2.38 -4.80
N ALA A 137 17.36 -3.47 -5.43
CA ALA A 137 18.78 -3.83 -5.50
C ALA A 137 19.62 -2.81 -6.29
N MET A 138 19.04 -2.13 -7.27
CA MET A 138 19.70 -1.04 -8.02
C MET A 138 19.91 0.20 -7.14
N GLY A 139 19.09 0.38 -6.11
CA GLY A 139 19.19 1.49 -5.16
C GLY A 139 19.09 2.86 -5.83
N LYS A 140 18.19 3.03 -6.81
CA LYS A 140 17.96 4.32 -7.49
C LYS A 140 16.45 4.63 -7.54
N PRO A 141 16.07 5.92 -7.57
CA PRO A 141 14.66 6.31 -7.68
C PRO A 141 14.08 5.88 -9.03
N LEU A 142 12.75 5.91 -9.16
CA LEU A 142 12.08 5.76 -10.45
C LEU A 142 12.39 6.96 -11.36
N ASP A 143 12.62 6.68 -12.63
CA ASP A 143 12.65 7.70 -13.68
C ASP A 143 11.21 8.07 -14.12
N TYR A 144 10.94 9.34 -14.38
CA TYR A 144 9.60 9.83 -14.76
C TYR A 144 9.43 9.80 -16.28
N VAL A 145 9.37 8.58 -16.82
CA VAL A 145 9.38 8.32 -18.27
C VAL A 145 8.06 7.74 -18.79
N THR A 146 7.13 7.43 -17.89
CA THR A 146 5.74 7.04 -18.20
C THR A 146 4.78 7.82 -17.32
N GLN A 147 3.53 7.97 -17.77
CA GLN A 147 2.47 8.61 -16.99
C GLN A 147 2.24 7.89 -15.64
N ASP A 148 2.35 6.56 -15.62
CA ASP A 148 2.24 5.76 -14.39
C ASP A 148 3.38 6.08 -13.42
N ALA A 149 4.62 6.23 -13.91
CA ALA A 149 5.74 6.64 -13.06
C ALA A 149 5.54 8.05 -12.48
N CYS A 150 4.87 8.94 -13.21
CA CYS A 150 4.51 10.28 -12.72
C CYS A 150 3.51 10.23 -11.55
N MET A 151 2.79 9.13 -11.29
CA MET A 151 2.02 8.96 -10.05
C MET A 151 2.88 9.12 -8.79
N PHE A 152 4.19 8.89 -8.91
CA PHE A 152 5.18 8.96 -7.83
C PHE A 152 6.08 10.20 -7.91
N TYR A 153 5.75 11.17 -8.78
CA TYR A 153 6.52 12.41 -8.91
C TYR A 153 6.65 13.12 -7.56
N GLY A 154 7.87 13.23 -7.05
CA GLY A 154 8.18 13.84 -5.76
C GLY A 154 7.63 13.10 -4.53
N SER A 155 7.00 11.94 -4.69
CA SER A 155 6.24 11.26 -3.62
C SER A 155 6.74 9.85 -3.30
N HIS A 156 7.93 9.49 -3.78
CA HIS A 156 8.64 8.27 -3.40
C HIS A 156 10.09 8.54 -2.99
N MET A 157 10.67 7.64 -2.18
CA MET A 157 12.03 7.76 -1.67
C MET A 157 12.79 6.44 -1.72
N VAL A 158 14.10 6.51 -1.92
CA VAL A 158 15.01 5.37 -1.77
C VAL A 158 15.69 5.44 -0.42
N VAL A 159 15.48 4.43 0.42
CA VAL A 159 16.14 4.31 1.72
C VAL A 159 17.25 3.28 1.62
N ARG A 160 18.48 3.67 1.93
CA ARG A 160 19.67 2.80 1.93
C ARG A 160 20.08 2.32 3.32
N ASP A 161 19.66 3.03 4.34
CA ASP A 161 19.99 2.71 5.72
C ASP A 161 19.37 1.36 6.11
N GLY A 162 20.21 0.42 6.53
CA GLY A 162 19.74 -0.93 6.87
C GLY A 162 19.54 -1.87 5.68
N ALA A 163 19.98 -1.49 4.48
CA ALA A 163 19.86 -2.28 3.26
C ALA A 163 20.26 -3.76 3.44
N GLY A 164 19.38 -4.67 3.01
CA GLY A 164 19.59 -6.13 3.06
C GLY A 164 19.53 -6.76 4.47
N LYS A 165 19.29 -5.98 5.53
CA LYS A 165 19.15 -6.52 6.90
C LYS A 165 17.70 -6.90 7.18
N VAL A 166 17.52 -8.05 7.82
CA VAL A 166 16.25 -8.39 8.46
C VAL A 166 16.02 -7.45 9.65
N PRO A 167 14.89 -6.74 9.73
CA PRO A 167 14.58 -5.89 10.88
C PRO A 167 14.19 -6.77 12.07
N VAL A 168 15.07 -6.85 13.07
CA VAL A 168 14.86 -7.69 14.28
C VAL A 168 14.90 -6.90 15.60
N ALA A 169 15.19 -5.60 15.57
CA ALA A 169 15.24 -4.75 16.75
C ALA A 169 14.23 -3.59 16.66
N ASP A 170 13.59 -3.26 17.80
CA ASP A 170 12.72 -2.09 17.94
C ASP A 170 13.50 -0.81 17.63
N ALA A 171 12.89 0.08 16.87
CA ALA A 171 13.55 1.28 16.39
C ALA A 171 12.57 2.46 16.33
N SER A 172 12.33 3.10 17.47
CA SER A 172 12.05 4.53 17.47
C SER A 172 13.12 5.23 16.62
N GLY A 173 12.74 5.93 15.56
CA GLY A 173 13.68 6.55 14.63
C GLY A 173 14.20 5.64 13.51
N ASN A 174 13.37 4.72 13.02
CA ASN A 174 13.64 3.95 11.80
C ASN A 174 13.65 4.89 10.56
N PRO A 175 14.72 4.89 9.73
CA PRO A 175 14.78 5.69 8.51
C PRO A 175 13.61 5.47 7.54
N ILE A 176 13.07 4.25 7.47
CA ILE A 176 11.90 3.93 6.65
C ILE A 176 10.66 4.66 7.16
N ALA A 177 10.42 4.64 8.48
CA ALA A 177 9.27 5.29 9.09
C ALA A 177 9.30 6.81 8.87
N ARG A 178 10.48 7.45 9.01
CA ARG A 178 10.68 8.87 8.72
C ARG A 178 10.42 9.24 7.26
N ALA A 179 10.71 8.35 6.31
CA ALA A 179 10.45 8.64 4.90
C ALA A 179 8.94 8.83 4.61
N PHE A 180 8.06 8.20 5.39
CA PHE A 180 6.61 8.35 5.22
C PHE A 180 6.03 9.67 5.74
N ASN A 181 6.86 10.54 6.35
CA ASN A 181 6.48 11.90 6.70
C ASN A 181 6.14 12.73 5.44
N GLU A 182 6.88 12.52 4.35
CA GLU A 182 6.77 13.30 3.11
C GLU A 182 6.44 12.45 1.87
N HIS A 183 6.56 11.13 1.96
CA HIS A 183 6.37 10.22 0.84
C HIS A 183 5.29 9.17 1.13
N LYS A 184 4.64 8.67 0.07
CA LYS A 184 3.67 7.56 0.16
C LYS A 184 4.26 6.20 -0.19
N ALA A 185 5.48 6.19 -0.72
CA ALA A 185 6.15 5.03 -1.26
C ALA A 185 7.66 5.05 -0.93
N VAL A 186 8.19 3.91 -0.52
CA VAL A 186 9.60 3.73 -0.17
C VAL A 186 10.14 2.50 -0.89
N ILE A 187 11.27 2.69 -1.56
CA ILE A 187 12.11 1.62 -2.10
C ILE A 187 13.24 1.40 -1.10
N HIS A 188 13.19 0.31 -0.33
CA HIS A 188 14.23 0.01 0.65
C HIS A 188 15.30 -0.87 -0.01
N GLN A 189 16.51 -0.32 -0.14
CA GLN A 189 17.58 -0.90 -0.93
C GLN A 189 17.88 -2.35 -0.49
N ASN A 190 18.00 -3.26 -1.46
CA ASN A 190 18.24 -4.69 -1.24
C ASN A 190 17.19 -5.41 -0.35
N HIS A 191 15.99 -4.87 -0.18
CA HIS A 191 14.93 -5.51 0.60
C HIS A 191 13.60 -5.57 -0.16
N GLY A 192 13.10 -4.45 -0.70
CA GLY A 192 11.84 -4.43 -1.42
C GLY A 192 11.08 -3.12 -1.25
N LEU A 193 9.77 -3.20 -1.47
CA LEU A 193 8.89 -2.03 -1.50
C LEU A 193 8.09 -1.89 -0.21
N LEU A 194 7.82 -0.64 0.18
CA LEU A 194 6.85 -0.31 1.21
C LEU A 194 5.98 0.85 0.75
N THR A 195 4.69 0.78 1.08
CA THR A 195 3.77 1.89 0.88
C THR A 195 2.96 2.14 2.14
N ALA A 196 2.50 3.38 2.29
CA ALA A 196 1.64 3.75 3.39
C ALA A 196 0.69 4.87 2.98
N SER A 197 -0.49 4.88 3.58
CA SER A 197 -1.56 5.81 3.24
C SER A 197 -2.22 6.37 4.50
N ARG A 198 -2.47 7.68 4.46
CA ARG A 198 -3.30 8.44 5.42
C ARG A 198 -4.79 8.32 5.13
N HIS A 199 -5.15 7.70 4.01
CA HIS A 199 -6.51 7.61 3.49
C HIS A 199 -7.14 6.24 3.79
N SER A 200 -6.54 5.15 3.31
CA SER A 200 -7.10 3.80 3.45
C SER A 200 -6.07 2.70 3.14
N ILE A 201 -6.40 1.45 3.49
CA ILE A 201 -5.61 0.29 3.04
C ILE A 201 -5.67 0.14 1.51
N ASP A 202 -6.81 0.46 0.89
CA ASP A 202 -7.05 0.44 -0.54
C ASP A 202 -6.03 1.29 -1.31
N ASP A 203 -5.83 2.54 -0.87
CA ASP A 203 -4.84 3.46 -1.45
C ASP A 203 -3.42 2.91 -1.30
N ALA A 204 -3.06 2.41 -0.10
CA ALA A 204 -1.74 1.82 0.13
C ALA A 204 -1.48 0.60 -0.78
N VAL A 205 -2.48 -0.24 -1.00
CA VAL A 205 -2.41 -1.44 -1.86
C VAL A 205 -2.25 -1.05 -3.33
N TRP A 206 -3.08 -0.14 -3.84
CA TRP A 206 -2.94 0.31 -5.23
C TRP A 206 -1.60 1.00 -5.45
N THR A 207 -1.19 1.89 -4.53
CA THR A 207 0.11 2.55 -4.59
C THR A 207 1.24 1.52 -4.66
N PHE A 208 1.13 0.39 -3.95
CA PHE A 208 2.11 -0.70 -4.00
C PHE A 208 2.13 -1.37 -5.37
N ILE A 209 0.96 -1.76 -5.90
CA ILE A 209 0.82 -2.43 -7.19
C ILE A 209 1.37 -1.55 -8.32
N ALA A 210 1.03 -0.26 -8.31
CA ALA A 210 1.54 0.71 -9.27
C ALA A 210 3.06 0.89 -9.17
N LEU A 211 3.62 0.85 -7.95
CA LEU A 211 5.06 0.95 -7.73
C LEU A 211 5.81 -0.27 -8.30
N ASP A 212 5.34 -1.49 -8.01
CA ASP A 212 5.91 -2.72 -8.58
C ASP A 212 5.79 -2.74 -10.11
N HIS A 213 4.66 -2.28 -10.64
CA HIS A 213 4.45 -2.11 -12.08
C HIS A 213 5.48 -1.16 -12.69
N CYS A 214 5.73 -0.01 -12.07
CA CYS A 214 6.76 0.93 -12.50
C CYS A 214 8.16 0.33 -12.42
N CYS A 215 8.48 -0.42 -11.35
CA CYS A 215 9.75 -1.14 -11.21
C CYS A 215 9.96 -2.12 -12.37
N LYS A 216 8.92 -2.87 -12.75
CA LYS A 216 8.96 -3.78 -13.90
C LYS A 216 9.26 -3.04 -15.20
N MET A 217 8.54 -1.95 -15.47
CA MET A 217 8.76 -1.15 -16.68
C MET A 217 10.19 -0.63 -16.74
N GLN A 218 10.72 -0.12 -15.63
CA GLN A 218 12.09 0.37 -15.57
C GLN A 218 13.12 -0.72 -15.85
N LEU A 219 12.97 -1.90 -15.26
CA LEU A 219 13.85 -3.04 -15.52
C LEU A 219 13.82 -3.44 -17.01
N LEU A 220 12.65 -3.41 -17.65
CA LEU A 220 12.51 -3.71 -19.08
C LEU A 220 13.18 -2.63 -19.94
N MET A 221 13.07 -1.35 -19.58
CA MET A 221 13.72 -0.25 -20.29
C MET A 221 15.25 -0.28 -20.14
N ASP A 222 15.74 -0.51 -18.92
CA ASP A 222 17.17 -0.61 -18.59
C ASP A 222 17.85 -1.81 -19.29
N ALA A 223 17.08 -2.83 -19.68
CA ALA A 223 17.58 -3.96 -20.46
C ALA A 223 17.78 -3.64 -21.96
N THR A 224 17.31 -2.48 -22.43
CA THR A 224 17.47 -2.06 -23.83
C THR A 224 18.70 -1.16 -24.02
N GLU A 225 19.17 -1.02 -25.27
CA GLU A 225 20.26 -0.09 -25.59
C GLU A 225 19.82 1.39 -25.61
N SER A 226 18.52 1.62 -25.76
CA SER A 226 17.93 2.95 -25.85
C SER A 226 17.60 3.51 -24.47
N ARG A 227 17.98 4.76 -24.22
CA ARG A 227 17.57 5.45 -22.99
C ARG A 227 16.19 6.09 -23.18
N PRO A 228 15.24 5.89 -22.26
CA PRO A 228 13.96 6.56 -22.32
C PRO A 228 14.11 8.07 -22.14
N LEU A 229 13.19 8.83 -22.75
CA LEU A 229 13.12 10.27 -22.59
C LEU A 229 12.29 10.61 -21.35
N GLN A 230 12.82 11.50 -20.51
CA GLN A 230 12.08 12.00 -19.35
C GLN A 230 10.87 12.82 -19.81
N ILE A 231 9.76 12.66 -19.11
CA ILE A 231 8.61 13.54 -19.24
C ILE A 231 8.99 14.91 -18.69
N ASP A 232 8.51 15.97 -19.34
CA ASP A 232 8.68 17.34 -18.88
C ASP A 232 8.20 17.49 -17.42
N PRO A 233 8.94 18.16 -16.52
CA PRO A 233 8.55 18.33 -15.13
C PRO A 233 7.14 18.90 -14.92
N GLU A 234 6.68 19.84 -15.76
CA GLU A 234 5.33 20.40 -15.67
C GLU A 234 4.27 19.36 -16.00
N HIS A 235 4.51 18.54 -17.03
CA HIS A 235 3.63 17.42 -17.38
C HIS A 235 3.65 16.32 -16.31
N ALA A 236 4.81 16.04 -15.71
CA ALA A 236 4.93 15.05 -14.65
C ALA A 236 4.15 15.50 -13.40
N GLU A 237 4.26 16.77 -13.00
CA GLU A 237 3.48 17.34 -11.90
C GLU A 237 1.98 17.33 -12.23
N TYR A 238 1.60 17.70 -13.46
CA TYR A 238 0.21 17.62 -13.91
C TYR A 238 -0.34 16.20 -13.78
N SER A 239 0.38 15.19 -14.28
CA SER A 239 -0.03 13.79 -14.15
C SER A 239 -0.08 13.34 -12.69
N HIS A 240 0.90 13.73 -11.85
CA HIS A 240 0.89 13.41 -10.43
C HIS A 240 -0.36 13.95 -9.72
N ARG A 241 -0.76 15.19 -10.01
CA ARG A 241 -1.96 15.79 -9.41
C ARG A 241 -3.23 14.99 -9.71
N HIS A 242 -3.34 14.46 -10.93
CA HIS A 242 -4.54 13.77 -11.41
C HIS A 242 -4.53 12.26 -11.17
N LEU A 243 -3.36 11.63 -11.00
CA LEU A 243 -3.22 10.17 -10.90
C LEU A 243 -2.58 9.72 -9.59
N GLY A 244 -1.80 10.59 -8.95
CA GLY A 244 -1.04 10.29 -7.75
C GLY A 244 -1.76 10.60 -6.44
N ASN A 245 -3.00 11.05 -6.46
CA ASN A 245 -3.78 11.33 -5.25
C ASN A 245 -4.46 10.08 -4.68
N SER A 246 -4.85 10.15 -3.39
CA SER A 246 -5.39 9.01 -2.65
C SER A 246 -6.77 8.56 -3.14
N PHE A 247 -7.64 9.48 -3.57
CA PHE A 247 -8.96 9.13 -4.09
C PHE A 247 -8.85 8.27 -5.35
N ILE A 248 -7.98 8.64 -6.28
CA ILE A 248 -7.73 7.85 -7.51
C ILE A 248 -7.17 6.48 -7.18
N SER A 249 -6.27 6.42 -6.20
CA SER A 249 -5.69 5.16 -5.76
C SER A 249 -6.72 4.23 -5.12
N TRP A 250 -7.60 4.80 -4.28
CA TRP A 250 -8.77 4.10 -3.74
C TRP A 250 -9.72 3.63 -4.86
N LEU A 251 -9.96 4.45 -5.88
CA LEU A 251 -10.85 4.11 -7.00
C LEU A 251 -10.30 2.94 -7.84
N HIS A 252 -8.99 2.92 -8.12
CA HIS A 252 -8.34 1.79 -8.79
C HIS A 252 -8.42 0.51 -7.97
N PHE A 253 -8.32 0.59 -6.64
CA PHE A 253 -8.54 -0.58 -5.80
C PHE A 253 -9.95 -1.16 -5.95
N GLN A 254 -10.98 -0.32 -6.10
CA GLN A 254 -12.37 -0.78 -6.22
C GLN A 254 -12.58 -1.70 -7.43
N THR A 255 -11.84 -1.52 -8.52
CA THR A 255 -11.95 -2.40 -9.70
C THR A 255 -11.49 -3.83 -9.38
N MET A 256 -10.43 -3.95 -8.59
CA MET A 256 -9.90 -5.26 -8.16
C MET A 256 -10.74 -5.86 -7.03
N LEU A 257 -11.24 -5.01 -6.11
CA LEU A 257 -12.17 -5.45 -5.08
C LEU A 257 -13.44 -6.06 -5.67
N TYR A 258 -13.97 -5.46 -6.75
CA TYR A 258 -15.12 -5.99 -7.48
C TYR A 258 -14.87 -7.43 -7.94
N GLU A 259 -13.72 -7.70 -8.55
CA GLU A 259 -13.34 -9.06 -8.97
C GLU A 259 -13.20 -10.02 -7.77
N ILE A 260 -12.54 -9.60 -6.68
CA ILE A 260 -12.40 -10.42 -5.46
C ILE A 260 -13.77 -10.76 -4.85
N ALA A 261 -14.66 -9.77 -4.79
CA ALA A 261 -15.98 -9.94 -4.20
C ALA A 261 -16.86 -10.92 -4.98
N GLU A 262 -16.74 -10.95 -6.32
CA GLU A 262 -17.47 -11.90 -7.15
C GLU A 262 -16.84 -13.31 -7.15
N GLU A 263 -15.52 -13.40 -7.24
CA GLU A 263 -14.83 -14.66 -7.52
C GLU A 263 -14.34 -15.41 -6.26
N GLU A 264 -14.06 -14.70 -5.17
CA GLU A 264 -13.50 -15.26 -3.93
C GLU A 264 -14.27 -14.81 -2.67
N PRO A 265 -15.62 -14.85 -2.64
CA PRO A 265 -16.43 -14.26 -1.56
C PRO A 265 -16.12 -14.82 -0.16
N GLU A 266 -15.44 -15.97 -0.06
CA GLU A 266 -15.03 -16.56 1.21
C GLU A 266 -13.95 -15.75 1.96
N TYR A 267 -13.41 -14.66 1.37
CA TYR A 267 -12.53 -13.74 2.10
C TYR A 267 -13.27 -12.97 3.21
N LEU A 268 -14.59 -12.83 3.12
CA LEU A 268 -15.44 -12.17 4.12
C LEU A 268 -15.70 -13.05 5.36
N ASP A 269 -15.45 -14.35 5.27
CA ASP A 269 -15.62 -15.31 6.37
C ASP A 269 -14.73 -15.01 7.59
#